data_AF-A0A953JHU4-F1
#
_entry.id   AF-A0A953JHU4-F1
#
_cell.length_a   1.000
_cell.length_b   1.000
_cell.length_c   1.000
_cell.angle_alpha   90.00
_cell.angle_beta   90.00
_cell.angle_gamma   90.00
#
_symmetry.space_group_name_H-M   'P 1'
#
loop_
_entity.id
_entity.type
_entity.pdbx_description
1 polymer ?
#
loop_
_entity_poly.entity_id
_entity_poly.type
_entity_poly.pdbx_seq_one_letter_code
_entity_poly.pdbx_strand_id
1 'polypeptide(L)'
;MEFREIDGTGNNESHADFNAANTGFMRLAEAEFTGGGTTPRDGPNAREVSNLVVGQGDAAVENLQGLSGMMYAWGQFIDHDLDLISGGTTHFDITVPPDDQVFQPGTVIPLTRAETDPKTGDPINAITGWLDASMVYGSDAATAESLRQPDGHMRTSSGGNLPISDGHFVAGDSRAAENPP
;
A
#
# COMPACT_ATOMS: atom_id res chain seq x y z
N MET A 1 22.24 -7.67 -23.43
CA MET A 1 20.91 -7.15 -23.04
C MET A 1 20.91 -7.06 -21.54
N GLU A 2 20.36 -5.98 -21.02
CA GLU A 2 20.24 -5.71 -19.59
C GLU A 2 18.75 -5.57 -19.28
N PHE A 3 18.32 -6.13 -18.15
CA PHE A 3 16.94 -6.16 -17.68
C PHE A 3 16.89 -5.57 -16.28
N ARG A 4 15.70 -5.11 -15.85
CA ARG A 4 15.50 -4.60 -14.49
C ARG A 4 15.71 -5.72 -13.48
N GLU A 5 16.30 -5.38 -12.34
CA GLU A 5 16.28 -6.24 -11.16
C GLU A 5 14.88 -6.21 -10.52
N ILE A 6 14.44 -7.36 -10.01
CA ILE A 6 13.08 -7.53 -9.46
C ILE A 6 12.87 -6.69 -8.19
N ASP A 7 13.94 -6.44 -7.43
CA ASP A 7 13.90 -5.61 -6.22
C ASP A 7 14.10 -4.11 -6.52
N GLY A 8 14.18 -3.73 -7.79
CA GLY A 8 14.34 -2.34 -8.22
C GLY A 8 15.73 -1.75 -8.03
N THR A 9 16.71 -2.53 -7.53
CA THR A 9 18.08 -2.07 -7.35
C THR A 9 18.80 -1.81 -8.68
N GLY A 10 19.86 -1.01 -8.64
CA GLY A 10 20.74 -0.76 -9.80
C GLY A 10 20.14 0.10 -10.91
N ASN A 11 18.88 0.54 -10.78
CA ASN A 11 18.23 1.39 -11.78
C ASN A 11 18.86 2.81 -11.85
N ASN A 12 19.50 3.28 -10.78
CA ASN A 12 20.33 4.48 -10.79
C ASN A 12 21.82 4.12 -10.66
N GLU A 13 22.65 4.53 -11.63
CA GLU A 13 24.08 4.20 -11.70
C GLU A 13 24.90 4.68 -10.48
N SER A 14 24.46 5.77 -9.86
CA SER A 14 25.18 6.42 -8.74
C SER A 14 24.64 6.05 -7.37
N HIS A 15 23.37 5.64 -7.31
CA HIS A 15 22.65 5.33 -6.07
C HIS A 15 21.80 4.07 -6.30
N ALA A 16 22.44 2.91 -6.24
CA ALA A 16 21.82 1.64 -6.61
C ALA A 16 20.61 1.25 -5.75
N ASP A 17 20.40 1.90 -4.61
CA ASP A 17 19.30 1.68 -3.66
C ASP A 17 18.10 2.61 -3.87
N PHE A 18 18.17 3.59 -4.76
CA PHE A 18 17.04 4.50 -4.99
C PHE A 18 15.80 3.74 -5.45
N ASN A 19 14.70 3.91 -4.70
CA ASN A 19 13.40 3.29 -4.92
C ASN A 19 13.47 1.75 -5.05
N ALA A 20 14.52 1.12 -4.53
CA ALA A 20 14.54 -0.32 -4.35
C ALA A 20 13.49 -0.71 -3.29
N ALA A 21 13.00 -1.94 -3.38
CA ALA A 21 12.12 -2.50 -2.36
C ALA A 21 12.80 -2.49 -0.98
N ASN A 22 11.99 -2.34 0.07
CA ASN A 22 12.43 -2.26 1.46
C ASN A 22 13.36 -1.07 1.77
N THR A 23 13.15 0.06 1.10
CA THR A 23 13.86 1.32 1.39
C THR A 23 12.91 2.38 1.96
N GLY A 24 13.46 3.35 2.69
CA GLY A 24 12.67 4.40 3.33
C GLY A 24 12.08 5.38 2.32
N PHE A 25 10.86 5.86 2.58
CA PHE A 25 10.25 6.91 1.75
C PHE A 25 11.05 8.21 1.80
N MET A 26 11.13 8.90 0.66
CA MET A 26 11.62 10.28 0.64
C MET A 26 10.67 11.22 1.39
N ARG A 27 11.21 12.33 1.89
CA ARG A 27 10.45 13.39 2.54
C ARG A 27 10.52 14.67 1.73
N LEU A 28 9.35 15.22 1.39
CA LEU A 28 9.25 16.55 0.77
C LEU A 28 9.36 17.69 1.80
N ALA A 29 9.06 17.40 3.07
CA ALA A 29 9.16 18.31 4.20
C ALA A 29 9.61 17.55 5.45
N GLU A 30 10.08 18.27 6.47
CA GLU A 30 10.52 17.67 7.72
C GLU A 30 9.39 16.88 8.41
N ALA A 31 9.77 15.79 9.09
CA ALA A 31 8.83 14.96 9.82
C ALA A 31 8.40 15.63 11.12
N GLU A 32 7.10 15.64 11.37
CA GLU A 32 6.51 16.44 12.44
C GLU A 32 5.98 15.57 13.58
N PHE A 33 6.91 15.19 14.47
CA PHE A 33 6.65 14.37 15.66
C PHE A 33 6.97 15.13 16.94
N THR A 34 6.37 14.72 18.05
CA THR A 34 6.73 15.15 19.40
C THR A 34 7.67 14.12 20.06
N GLY A 35 8.09 14.38 21.30
CA GLY A 35 8.82 13.38 22.10
C GLY A 35 10.19 12.97 21.55
N GLY A 36 10.87 13.88 20.84
CA GLY A 36 12.17 13.58 20.23
C GLY A 36 12.09 12.86 18.88
N GLY A 37 10.98 12.98 18.16
CA GLY A 37 10.87 12.53 16.77
C GLY A 37 10.05 11.26 16.55
N THR A 38 9.45 10.69 17.60
CA THR A 38 8.85 9.35 17.54
C THR A 38 7.36 9.33 17.88
N THR A 39 6.85 10.34 18.58
CA THR A 39 5.46 10.38 19.05
C THR A 39 4.59 11.18 18.08
N PRO A 40 3.52 10.61 17.50
CA PRO A 40 2.56 11.38 16.70
C PRO A 40 2.08 12.62 17.44
N ARG A 41 1.81 13.70 16.73
CA ARG A 41 1.21 14.91 17.33
C ARG A 41 -0.23 14.63 17.75
N ASP A 42 -0.64 15.24 18.86
CA ASP A 42 -2.03 15.30 19.24
C ASP A 42 -2.85 16.04 18.17
N GLY A 43 -4.07 15.58 17.96
CA GLY A 43 -4.99 16.13 16.98
C GLY A 43 -6.43 15.67 17.25
N PRO A 44 -7.40 16.14 16.45
CA PRO A 44 -8.76 15.65 16.54
C PRO A 44 -8.80 14.14 16.29
N ASN A 45 -9.77 13.46 16.91
CA ASN A 45 -9.95 12.04 16.73
C ASN A 45 -10.22 11.71 15.23
N ALA A 46 -9.50 10.75 14.66
CA ALA A 46 -9.59 10.43 13.24
C ALA A 46 -11.01 10.00 12.80
N ARG A 47 -11.74 9.30 13.67
CA ARG A 47 -13.12 8.88 13.39
C ARG A 47 -14.10 10.06 13.44
N GLU A 48 -13.90 10.99 14.38
CA GLU A 48 -14.66 12.24 14.42
C GLU A 48 -14.47 13.07 13.13
N VAL A 49 -13.22 13.23 12.67
CA VAL A 49 -12.93 13.90 11.40
C VAL A 49 -13.60 13.17 10.23
N SER A 50 -13.53 11.83 10.18
CA SER A 50 -14.19 11.03 9.15
C SER A 50 -15.71 11.25 9.13
N ASN A 51 -16.37 11.26 10.28
CA ASN A 51 -17.80 11.50 10.40
C ASN A 51 -18.22 12.90 9.93
N LEU A 52 -17.42 13.92 10.26
CA LEU A 52 -17.72 15.32 9.96
C LEU A 52 -17.41 15.70 8.51
N VAL A 53 -16.32 15.18 7.94
CA VAL A 53 -15.79 15.62 6.63
C VAL A 53 -16.20 14.66 5.51
N VAL A 54 -16.14 13.35 5.74
CA VAL A 54 -16.33 12.33 4.68
C VAL A 54 -17.72 11.70 4.76
N GLY A 55 -18.22 11.44 5.97
CA GLY A 55 -19.43 10.65 6.20
C GLY A 55 -20.76 11.32 5.84
N GLN A 56 -20.77 12.60 5.45
CA GLN A 56 -21.99 13.36 5.12
C GLN A 56 -22.21 13.52 3.60
N GLY A 57 -21.39 12.89 2.76
CA GLY A 57 -21.51 12.98 1.30
C GLY A 57 -22.70 12.22 0.74
N ASP A 58 -23.36 12.79 -0.27
CA ASP A 58 -24.36 12.07 -1.07
C ASP A 58 -23.65 11.18 -2.11
N ALA A 59 -23.79 9.87 -1.98
CA ALA A 59 -23.19 8.88 -2.89
C ALA A 59 -23.71 8.98 -4.33
N ALA A 60 -24.82 9.68 -4.56
CA ALA A 60 -25.34 9.96 -5.89
C ALA A 60 -24.70 11.17 -6.58
N VAL A 61 -23.80 11.90 -5.90
CA VAL A 61 -23.06 13.01 -6.52
C VAL A 61 -22.14 12.45 -7.60
N GLU A 62 -22.45 12.78 -8.84
CA GLU A 62 -21.69 12.33 -9.99
C GLU A 62 -20.33 13.01 -10.10
N ASN A 63 -19.38 12.30 -10.70
CA ASN A 63 -18.12 12.89 -11.13
C ASN A 63 -18.37 13.80 -12.35
N LEU A 64 -18.31 15.12 -12.14
CA LEU A 64 -18.57 16.13 -13.18
C LEU A 64 -17.59 16.09 -14.35
N GLN A 65 -16.42 15.45 -14.17
CA GLN A 65 -15.42 15.23 -15.22
C GLN A 65 -15.76 14.03 -16.11
N GLY A 66 -16.82 13.27 -15.79
CA GLY A 66 -17.30 12.14 -16.58
C GLY A 66 -16.37 10.92 -16.60
N LEU A 67 -15.53 10.75 -15.57
CA LEU A 67 -14.64 9.59 -15.49
C LEU A 67 -15.42 8.34 -15.08
N SER A 68 -15.14 7.23 -15.75
CA SER A 68 -15.71 5.93 -15.40
C SER A 68 -15.09 5.37 -14.12
N GLY A 69 -15.73 4.34 -13.53
CA GLY A 69 -15.17 3.60 -12.38
C GLY A 69 -13.78 2.99 -12.67
N MET A 70 -13.44 2.75 -13.94
CA MET A 70 -12.12 2.27 -14.34
C MET A 70 -11.00 3.26 -13.97
N MET A 71 -11.28 4.55 -13.88
CA MET A 71 -10.28 5.53 -13.47
C MET A 71 -9.79 5.27 -12.03
N TYR A 72 -10.71 4.94 -11.12
CA TYR A 72 -10.35 4.60 -9.74
C TYR A 72 -9.57 3.28 -9.70
N ALA A 73 -10.09 2.24 -10.35
CA ALA A 73 -9.44 0.92 -10.38
C ALA A 73 -8.04 0.98 -10.99
N TRP A 74 -7.84 1.76 -12.06
CA TRP A 74 -6.52 1.97 -12.65
C TRP A 74 -5.59 2.78 -11.74
N GLY A 75 -6.11 3.80 -11.06
CA GLY A 75 -5.34 4.55 -10.06
C GLY A 75 -4.83 3.64 -8.94
N GLN A 76 -5.69 2.76 -8.42
CA GLN A 76 -5.30 1.78 -7.41
C GLN A 76 -4.30 0.74 -7.95
N PHE A 77 -4.50 0.25 -9.18
CA PHE A 77 -3.56 -0.68 -9.80
C PHE A 77 -2.15 -0.07 -9.93
N ILE A 78 -2.06 1.23 -10.23
CA ILE A 78 -0.79 1.98 -10.29
C ILE A 78 -0.20 2.24 -8.89
N ASP A 79 -1.03 2.60 -7.90
CA ASP A 79 -0.60 2.73 -6.50
C ASP A 79 0.10 1.45 -6.01
N HIS A 80 -0.47 0.29 -6.34
CA HIS A 80 0.08 -1.01 -5.97
C HIS A 80 1.41 -1.36 -6.66
N ASP A 81 1.86 -0.56 -7.62
CA ASP A 81 3.16 -0.68 -8.27
C ASP A 81 4.20 0.29 -7.71
N LEU A 82 3.77 1.24 -6.88
CA LEU A 82 4.60 2.35 -6.43
C LEU A 82 4.89 2.27 -4.94
N ASP A 83 3.90 1.86 -4.13
CA ASP A 83 4.11 1.78 -2.70
C ASP A 83 3.25 0.76 -1.94
N LEU A 84 3.85 0.26 -0.86
CA LEU A 84 3.22 -0.57 0.16
C LEU A 84 3.88 -0.31 1.50
N ILE A 85 3.10 0.12 2.50
CA ILE A 85 3.56 0.25 3.88
C ILE A 85 2.95 -0.86 4.72
N SER A 86 3.80 -1.69 5.31
CA SER A 86 3.39 -2.70 6.29
C SER A 86 3.07 -2.08 7.65
N GLY A 87 2.06 -2.63 8.32
CA GLY A 87 1.80 -2.32 9.72
C GLY A 87 2.85 -2.96 10.63
N GLY A 88 3.40 -2.17 11.55
CA GLY A 88 4.28 -2.64 12.62
C GLY A 88 3.49 -3.18 13.82
N THR A 89 4.14 -3.21 14.98
CA THR A 89 3.59 -3.82 16.22
C THR A 89 3.06 -2.80 17.24
N THR A 90 3.31 -1.51 17.03
CA THR A 90 2.89 -0.46 17.96
C THR A 90 1.44 -0.07 17.68
N HIS A 91 0.54 -0.36 18.61
CA HIS A 91 -0.86 0.05 18.51
C HIS A 91 -1.01 1.58 18.53
N PHE A 92 -1.93 2.06 17.71
CA PHE A 92 -2.34 3.45 17.61
C PHE A 92 -3.85 3.50 17.36
N ASP A 93 -4.59 2.76 18.17
CA ASP A 93 -6.01 2.49 17.98
C ASP A 93 -6.83 3.79 18.01
N ILE A 94 -7.92 3.79 17.23
CA ILE A 94 -8.83 4.94 17.14
C ILE A 94 -10.05 4.67 18.02
N THR A 95 -10.20 5.46 19.07
CA THR A 95 -11.40 5.41 19.92
C THR A 95 -12.63 5.90 19.15
N VAL A 96 -13.72 5.14 19.21
CA VAL A 96 -15.00 5.50 18.58
C VAL A 96 -15.72 6.58 19.41
N PRO A 97 -16.11 7.72 18.82
CA PRO A 97 -16.71 8.83 19.55
C PRO A 97 -18.13 8.51 20.07
N PRO A 98 -18.63 9.24 21.08
CA PRO A 98 -19.97 9.06 21.67
C PRO A 98 -21.14 9.05 20.67
N ASP A 99 -21.05 9.89 19.63
CA ASP A 99 -22.12 10.12 18.66
C ASP A 99 -21.90 9.35 17.34
N ASP A 100 -21.05 8.32 17.34
CA ASP A 100 -20.85 7.51 16.13
C ASP A 100 -22.11 6.72 15.77
N GLN A 101 -22.49 6.77 14.49
CA GLN A 101 -23.70 6.11 13.99
C GLN A 101 -23.45 4.68 13.49
N VAL A 102 -22.18 4.29 13.29
CA VAL A 102 -21.80 3.02 12.66
C VAL A 102 -21.21 2.05 13.69
N PHE A 103 -20.26 2.54 14.48
CA PHE A 103 -19.56 1.72 15.46
C PHE A 103 -20.09 1.98 16.86
N GLN A 104 -19.99 0.98 17.74
CA GLN A 104 -20.42 1.13 19.13
C GLN A 104 -19.53 2.19 19.84
N PRO A 105 -20.13 3.24 20.42
CA PRO A 105 -19.36 4.26 21.13
C PRO A 105 -18.48 3.72 22.26
N GLY A 106 -17.27 4.28 22.40
CA GLY A 106 -16.29 3.86 23.40
C GLY A 106 -15.54 2.56 23.09
N THR A 107 -15.84 1.90 21.97
CA THR A 107 -15.00 0.82 21.42
C THR A 107 -13.81 1.39 20.65
N VAL A 108 -12.95 0.52 20.13
CA VAL A 108 -11.77 0.91 19.34
C VAL A 108 -11.81 0.30 17.95
N ILE A 109 -11.37 1.09 16.96
CA ILE A 109 -10.96 0.59 15.65
C ILE A 109 -9.47 0.29 15.76
N PRO A 110 -9.04 -0.99 15.66
CA PRO A 110 -7.65 -1.35 15.85
C PRO A 110 -6.79 -0.81 14.71
N LEU A 111 -5.64 -0.25 15.05
CA LEU A 111 -4.67 0.27 14.09
C LEU A 111 -3.27 0.05 14.66
N THR A 112 -2.31 -0.30 13.81
CA THR A 112 -0.89 -0.26 14.16
C THR A 112 -0.19 0.84 13.37
N ARG A 113 0.88 1.39 13.96
CA ARG A 113 1.79 2.29 13.26
C ARG A 113 2.52 1.55 12.16
N ALA A 114 2.90 2.27 11.10
CA ALA A 114 3.77 1.77 10.04
C ALA A 114 5.07 1.17 10.59
N GLU A 115 5.57 0.15 9.91
CA GLU A 115 6.96 -0.28 10.03
C GLU A 115 7.91 0.81 9.52
N THR A 116 9.03 1.01 10.21
CA THR A 116 9.99 2.08 9.93
C THR A 116 11.42 1.55 9.89
N ASP A 117 12.27 2.16 9.06
CA ASP A 117 13.71 1.88 9.07
C ASP A 117 14.28 2.23 10.45
N PRO A 118 14.89 1.28 11.18
CA PRO A 118 15.44 1.54 12.51
C PRO A 118 16.54 2.60 12.55
N LYS A 119 17.19 2.90 11.42
CA LYS A 119 18.27 3.88 11.30
C LYS A 119 17.74 5.29 11.08
N THR A 120 16.74 5.46 10.21
CA THR A 120 16.24 6.79 9.83
C THR A 120 14.93 7.16 10.54
N GLY A 121 14.15 6.16 10.97
CA GLY A 121 12.79 6.33 11.48
C GLY A 121 11.75 6.59 10.40
N ASP A 122 12.12 6.47 9.12
CA ASP A 122 11.20 6.65 8.01
C ASP A 122 10.36 5.39 7.78
N PRO A 123 9.07 5.52 7.38
CA PRO A 123 8.31 4.38 6.89
C PRO A 123 9.06 3.68 5.76
N ILE A 124 8.92 2.35 5.70
CA ILE A 124 9.56 1.53 4.67
C ILE A 124 8.54 1.27 3.55
N ASN A 125 8.97 1.46 2.30
CA ASN A 125 8.24 0.93 1.15
C ASN A 125 8.62 -0.54 0.95
N ALA A 126 7.70 -1.46 1.15
CA ALA A 126 7.94 -2.90 1.04
C ALA A 126 8.09 -3.39 -0.42
N ILE A 127 7.67 -2.58 -1.40
CA ILE A 127 7.75 -2.87 -2.83
C ILE A 127 8.67 -1.85 -3.53
N THR A 128 8.94 -2.06 -4.82
CA THR A 128 9.72 -1.13 -5.63
C THR A 128 8.98 0.20 -5.75
N GLY A 129 9.71 1.32 -5.68
CA GLY A 129 9.17 2.67 -5.87
C GLY A 129 9.18 3.11 -7.34
N TRP A 130 9.25 2.16 -8.28
CA TRP A 130 9.34 2.40 -9.71
C TRP A 130 8.04 1.93 -10.36
N LEU A 131 7.56 2.64 -11.37
CA LEU A 131 6.50 2.11 -12.24
C LEU A 131 7.11 1.04 -13.18
N ASP A 132 7.21 -0.19 -12.69
CA ASP A 132 7.91 -1.30 -13.34
C ASP A 132 7.13 -2.62 -13.39
N ALA A 133 5.83 -2.56 -13.07
CA ALA A 133 4.92 -3.69 -13.03
C ALA A 133 5.24 -4.75 -11.96
N SER A 134 5.91 -4.35 -10.88
CA SER A 134 6.03 -5.12 -9.65
C SER A 134 4.68 -5.61 -9.10
N MET A 135 3.57 -4.90 -9.32
CA MET A 135 2.24 -5.40 -8.93
C MET A 135 1.83 -6.69 -9.67
N VAL A 136 2.45 -6.97 -10.82
CA VAL A 136 2.29 -8.20 -11.60
C VAL A 136 3.41 -9.21 -11.33
N TYR A 137 4.66 -8.75 -11.27
CA TYR A 137 5.84 -9.63 -11.26
C TYR A 137 6.46 -9.86 -9.87
N GLY A 138 6.11 -9.03 -8.89
CA GLY A 138 6.67 -9.03 -7.54
C GLY A 138 7.84 -8.07 -7.38
N SER A 139 8.15 -7.76 -6.12
CA SER A 139 9.30 -6.92 -5.73
C SER A 139 10.43 -7.69 -5.05
N ASP A 140 10.35 -9.03 -5.07
CA ASP A 140 11.40 -9.91 -4.59
C ASP A 140 11.51 -11.17 -5.48
N ALA A 141 12.71 -11.77 -5.49
CA ALA A 141 13.01 -12.90 -6.35
C ALA A 141 12.15 -14.14 -6.07
N ALA A 142 11.75 -14.36 -4.81
CA ALA A 142 10.94 -15.52 -4.45
C ALA A 142 9.51 -15.38 -4.97
N THR A 143 8.89 -14.20 -4.82
CA THR A 143 7.59 -13.89 -5.40
C THR A 143 7.64 -14.03 -6.92
N ALA A 144 8.61 -13.40 -7.59
CA ALA A 144 8.75 -13.49 -9.03
C ALA A 144 8.96 -14.93 -9.54
N GLU A 145 9.73 -15.75 -8.82
CA GLU A 145 9.91 -17.17 -9.17
C GLU A 145 8.64 -17.99 -8.92
N SER A 146 7.88 -17.68 -7.87
CA SER A 146 6.62 -18.37 -7.58
C SER A 146 5.55 -18.14 -8.65
N LEU A 147 5.63 -17.02 -9.38
CA LEU A 147 4.64 -16.61 -10.38
C LEU A 147 5.00 -17.05 -11.81
N ARG A 148 6.22 -17.55 -12.07
CA ARG A 148 6.68 -17.89 -13.42
C ARG A 148 6.66 -19.40 -13.73
N GLN A 149 6.59 -19.72 -15.01
CA GLN A 149 6.77 -21.06 -15.56
C GLN A 149 8.15 -21.19 -16.22
N PRO A 150 8.73 -22.40 -16.33
CA PRO A 150 10.05 -22.60 -16.93
C PRO A 150 10.15 -22.20 -18.41
N ASP A 151 9.02 -22.05 -19.10
CA ASP A 151 8.93 -21.67 -20.51
C ASP A 151 8.83 -20.15 -20.73
N GLY A 152 8.89 -19.36 -19.65
CA GLY A 152 8.84 -17.90 -19.68
C GLY A 152 7.43 -17.30 -19.57
N HIS A 153 6.37 -18.11 -19.46
CA HIS A 153 5.03 -17.60 -19.18
C HIS A 153 4.79 -17.37 -17.69
N MET A 154 3.82 -16.51 -17.36
CA MET A 154 3.27 -16.45 -16.01
C MET A 154 2.42 -17.70 -15.73
N ARG A 155 2.37 -18.12 -14.46
CA ARG A 155 1.44 -19.15 -13.99
C ARG A 155 0.02 -18.60 -14.06
N THR A 156 -0.92 -19.48 -14.34
CA THR A 156 -2.35 -19.17 -14.36
C THR A 156 -3.13 -20.29 -13.69
N SER A 157 -4.31 -19.97 -13.18
CA SER A 157 -5.29 -20.97 -12.77
C SER A 157 -6.30 -21.24 -13.90
N SER A 158 -7.30 -22.09 -13.65
CA SER A 158 -8.30 -22.46 -14.66
C SER A 158 -9.00 -21.23 -15.23
N GLY A 159 -9.20 -21.22 -16.55
CA GLY A 159 -9.77 -20.07 -17.26
C GLY A 159 -8.78 -18.94 -17.58
N GLY A 160 -7.48 -19.12 -17.29
CA GLY A 160 -6.46 -18.08 -17.53
C GLY A 160 -6.47 -16.97 -16.47
N ASN A 161 -7.06 -17.23 -15.31
CA ASN A 161 -7.05 -16.32 -14.18
C ASN A 161 -5.67 -16.30 -13.48
N LEU A 162 -5.49 -15.38 -12.54
CA LEU A 162 -4.30 -15.35 -11.67
C LEU A 162 -4.05 -16.74 -11.02
N PRO A 163 -2.78 -17.10 -10.78
CA PRO A 163 -2.47 -18.31 -10.05
C PRO A 163 -3.09 -18.30 -8.64
N ILE A 164 -3.33 -19.48 -8.09
CA ILE A 164 -3.94 -19.65 -6.76
C ILE A 164 -2.95 -20.34 -5.84
N SER A 165 -2.70 -19.77 -4.66
CA SER A 165 -1.98 -20.40 -3.56
C SER A 165 -2.84 -20.37 -2.31
N ASP A 166 -2.92 -21.50 -1.59
CA ASP A 166 -3.71 -21.63 -0.35
C ASP A 166 -5.17 -21.16 -0.46
N GLY A 167 -5.78 -21.29 -1.64
CA GLY A 167 -7.16 -20.90 -1.91
C GLY A 167 -7.35 -19.41 -2.28
N HIS A 168 -6.29 -18.63 -2.37
CA HIS A 168 -6.32 -17.21 -2.72
C HIS A 168 -5.60 -16.93 -4.03
N PHE A 169 -6.08 -15.95 -4.80
CA PHE A 169 -5.33 -15.44 -5.95
C PHE A 169 -4.02 -14.82 -5.47
N VAL A 170 -2.94 -15.09 -6.18
CA VAL A 170 -1.62 -14.50 -5.93
C VAL A 170 -1.14 -13.75 -7.16
N ALA A 171 -0.52 -12.60 -6.92
CA ALA A 171 0.07 -11.72 -7.92
C ALA A 171 1.41 -11.18 -7.38
N GLY A 172 2.02 -10.24 -8.09
CA GLY A 172 3.22 -9.55 -7.62
C GLY A 172 2.98 -8.71 -6.37
N ASP A 173 1.81 -8.07 -6.27
CA ASP A 173 1.37 -7.35 -5.07
C ASP A 173 0.40 -8.18 -4.22
N SER A 174 0.58 -8.11 -2.90
CA SER A 174 -0.17 -8.90 -1.91
C SER A 174 -1.64 -8.47 -1.77
N ARG A 175 -2.01 -7.28 -2.23
CA ARG A 175 -3.36 -6.70 -2.11
C ARG A 175 -4.21 -6.93 -3.36
N ALA A 176 -3.78 -7.78 -4.30
CA ALA A 176 -4.46 -8.02 -5.57
C ALA A 176 -5.92 -8.54 -5.44
N ALA A 177 -6.31 -9.05 -4.27
CA ALA A 177 -7.65 -9.54 -3.98
C ALA A 177 -8.48 -8.58 -3.09
N GLU A 178 -8.05 -7.33 -2.90
CA GLU A 178 -8.72 -6.36 -2.03
C GLU A 178 -10.18 -6.08 -2.46
N ASN A 179 -10.41 -5.90 -3.76
CA ASN A 179 -11.75 -5.72 -4.32
C ASN A 179 -11.91 -6.48 -5.65
N PRO A 180 -13.11 -6.97 -5.97
CA PRO A 180 -13.41 -7.42 -7.32
C PRO A 180 -13.56 -6.20 -8.24
N PRO A 181 -13.02 -6.25 -9.48
CA PRO A 181 -13.26 -5.20 -10.47
C PRO A 181 -14.72 -5.18 -10.96
#